data_AF-A0A2K8SMM7-F1
#
_entry.id   AF-A0A2K8SMM7-F1
#
_cell.length_a   1.000
_cell.length_b   1.000
_cell.length_c   1.000
_cell.angle_alpha   90.00
_cell.angle_beta   90.00
_cell.angle_gamma   90.00
#
_symmetry.space_group_name_H-M   'P 1'
#
loop_
_entity.id
_entity.type
_entity.pdbx_description
1 polymer ?
#
loop_
_entity_poly.entity_id
_entity_poly.type
_entity_poly.pdbx_seq_one_letter_code
_entity_poly.pdbx_strand_id
1 'polypeptide(L)' 'MKLVRFLLGLLVPPLGVFLTVGIGPTLFINILLTVLGWLPGSIHAIWVIAKHDEQLNREGNIY' A
#
# COMPACT_ATOMS: atom_id res chain seq x y z
N MET A 1 -7.08 -10.18 7.15
CA MET A 1 -6.27 -8.95 7.29
C MET A 1 -6.31 -8.01 6.06
N LYS A 2 -6.84 -8.42 4.89
CA LYS A 2 -6.89 -7.57 3.67
C LYS A 2 -7.70 -6.28 3.85
N LEU A 3 -8.87 -6.38 4.49
CA LEU A 3 -9.75 -5.24 4.74
C LEU A 3 -9.08 -4.15 5.59
N VAL A 4 -8.27 -4.55 6.59
CA VAL A 4 -7.55 -3.64 7.48
C VAL A 4 -6.48 -2.86 6.71
N ARG A 5 -5.72 -3.52 5.82
CA ARG A 5 -4.72 -2.86 4.96
C ARG A 5 -5.37 -1.85 4.02
N PHE A 6 -6.54 -2.19 3.46
CA PHE A 6 -7.31 -1.31 2.58
C PHE A 6 -7.90 -0.09 3.33
N LEU A 7 -8.50 -0.31 4.50
CA LEU A 7 -9.00 0.75 5.38
C LEU A 7 -7.88 1.70 5.81
N LEU A 8 -6.74 1.15 6.23
CA LEU A 8 -5.57 1.94 6.62
C LEU A 8 -4.96 2.67 5.42
N GLY A 9 -4.90 2.07 4.23
CA GLY A 9 -4.40 2.73 3.01
C GLY A 9 -5.28 3.89 2.53
N LEU A 10 -6.57 3.90 2.86
CA LEU A 10 -7.48 4.98 2.51
C LEU A 10 -7.55 6.08 3.59
N LEU A 11 -7.54 5.71 4.87
CA LEU A 11 -7.64 6.64 6.00
C LEU A 11 -6.29 7.27 6.35
N VAL A 12 -5.21 6.49 6.26
CA VAL A 12 -3.83 6.92 6.51
C VAL A 12 -2.90 6.25 5.49
N PRO A 13 -2.83 6.77 4.25
CA PRO A 13 -2.08 6.18 3.14
C PRO A 13 -0.66 5.72 3.49
N PRO A 14 0.17 6.49 4.21
CA PRO A 14 1.51 6.04 4.57
C PRO A 14 1.51 4.83 5.53
N LEU A 15 0.53 4.69 6.42
CA LEU A 15 0.44 3.53 7.32
C LEU A 15 0.00 2.26 6.59
N GLY A 16 -0.94 2.36 5.64
CA GLY A 16 -1.36 1.21 4.83
C GLY A 16 -0.23 0.65 3.95
N VAL A 17 0.58 1.55 3.38
CA VAL A 17 1.80 1.18 2.63
C VAL A 17 2.86 0.61 3.55
N PHE A 18 3.12 1.25 4.70
CA PHE A 18 4.10 0.77 5.68
C PHE A 18 3.85 -0.66 6.13
N LEU A 19 2.59 -1.01 6.44
CA LEU A 19 2.24 -2.37 6.85
C LEU A 19 2.26 -3.38 5.69
N THR A 20 2.32 -2.90 4.45
CA THR A 20 2.29 -3.74 3.26
C THR A 20 3.69 -4.02 2.72
N VAL A 21 4.55 -3.01 2.65
CA VAL A 21 5.91 -3.13 2.08
C VAL A 21 7.03 -2.82 3.09
N GLY A 22 6.71 -2.35 4.31
CA GLY A 22 7.69 -1.97 5.32
C GLY A 22 8.23 -0.54 5.16
N ILE A 23 9.36 -0.24 5.82
CA ILE A 23 10.13 0.99 5.62
C ILE A 23 10.93 0.85 4.31
N GLY A 24 10.66 1.74 3.36
CA GLY A 24 11.35 1.75 2.08
C GLY A 24 11.09 3.02 1.26
N PRO A 25 11.72 3.15 0.09
CA PRO A 25 11.56 4.33 -0.79
C PRO A 25 10.10 4.57 -1.22
N THR A 26 9.28 3.51 -1.27
CA THR A 26 7.82 3.59 -1.54
C THR A 26 7.08 4.41 -0.47
N LEU A 27 7.50 4.35 0.79
CA LEU A 27 6.91 5.15 1.87
C LEU A 27 7.20 6.65 1.70
N PHE A 28 8.44 6.97 1.33
CA PHE A 28 8.88 8.35 1.07
C PHE A 28 8.17 8.96 -0.14
N ILE A 29 8.01 8.18 -1.22
CA ILE A 29 7.22 8.56 -2.40
C ILE A 29 5.76 8.80 -2.02
N ASN A 30 5.18 7.93 -1.16
CA ASN A 30 3.79 8.10 -0.76
C ASN A 30 3.60 9.38 0.06
N ILE A 31 4.51 9.68 1.00
CA ILE A 31 4.49 10.93 1.79
C ILE A 31 4.61 12.16 0.87
N LEU A 32 5.53 12.15 -0.10
CA LEU A 32 5.68 13.23 -1.06
C LEU A 32 4.42 13.42 -1.92
N LEU A 33 3.82 12.32 -2.39
CA LEU A 33 2.54 12.33 -3.10
C LEU A 33 1.40 12.86 -2.23
N THR A 34 1.36 12.51 -0.94
CA THR A 34 0.28 12.95 -0.03
C THR A 34 0.35 14.46 0.21
N VAL A 35 1.55 15.05 0.22
CA VAL A 35 1.75 16.51 0.33
C VAL A 35 1.41 17.23 -0.98
N LEU A 36 1.67 16.60 -2.14
CA LEU A 36 1.25 17.13 -3.45
C LEU A 36 -0.27 17.00 -3.70
N GLY A 37 -0.92 16.04 -3.02
CA GLY A 37 -2.37 15.82 -3.03
C GLY A 37 -2.74 14.50 -2.35
N TRP A 38 -3.78 14.51 -1.52
CA TRP A 38 -4.24 13.30 -0.83
C TRP A 38 -4.70 12.16 -1.78
N LEU A 39 -5.26 12.55 -2.93
CA LEU A 39 -5.77 11.64 -3.96
C LEU A 39 -4.69 10.73 -4.58
N PRO A 40 -3.56 11.24 -5.12
CA PRO A 40 -2.52 10.38 -5.68
C PRO A 40 -1.88 9.46 -4.63
N GLY A 41 -1.71 9.90 -3.37
CA GLY A 41 -1.22 9.05 -2.28
C GLY A 41 -2.16 7.89 -1.94
N SER A 42 -3.48 8.12 -1.97
CA SER A 42 -4.48 7.08 -1.74
C SER A 42 -4.49 6.03 -2.86
N ILE A 43 -4.41 6.45 -4.13
CA ILE A 43 -4.37 5.54 -5.29
C ILE A 43 -3.08 4.70 -5.27
N HIS A 44 -1.94 5.33 -4.98
CA HIS A 44 -0.66 4.62 -4.89
C HIS A 44 -0.69 3.56 -3.78
N ALA A 45 -1.25 3.89 -2.61
CA ALA A 45 -1.39 2.94 -1.50
C ALA A 45 -2.24 1.71 -1.89
N ILE A 46 -3.39 1.93 -2.54
CA ILE A 46 -4.26 0.84 -3.01
C ILE A 46 -3.55 -0.03 -4.04
N TRP A 47 -2.85 0.57 -5.00
CA TRP A 47 -2.12 -0.17 -6.04
C TRP A 47 -1.02 -1.05 -5.45
N VAL A 48 -0.26 -0.52 -4.48
CA VAL A 48 0.77 -1.29 -3.75
C VAL A 48 0.16 -2.47 -3.01
N ILE A 49 -0.95 -2.28 -2.30
CA ILE A 49 -1.64 -3.36 -1.56
C ILE A 49 -2.14 -4.44 -2.51
N ALA A 50 -2.80 -4.06 -3.61
CA ALA A 50 -3.32 -5.00 -4.60
C ALA A 50 -2.20 -5.81 -5.24
N LYS A 51 -1.11 -5.15 -5.66
CA LYS A 51 0.05 -5.82 -6.25
C LYS A 51 0.71 -6.80 -5.28
N HIS A 52 0.86 -6.43 -4.02
CA HIS A 52 1.46 -7.30 -3.00
C HIS A 52 0.60 -8.52 -2.69
N ASP A 53 -0.73 -8.36 -2.72
CA ASP A 53 -1.68 -9.47 -2.55
C ASP A 53 -1.63 -10.47 -3.72
N GLU A 54 -1.45 -9.98 -4.95
CA GLU A 54 -1.27 -10.83 -6.13
C GLU A 54 0.01 -11.67 -6.06
N GLN A 55 1.13 -11.10 -5.58
CA GLN A 55 2.38 -11.84 -5.39
C GLN A 55 2.21 -12.97 -4.36
N LEU A 56 1.60 -12.67 -3.21
CA LEU A 56 1.32 -13.67 -2.17
C LEU A 56 0.42 -14.80 -2.68
N ASN A 57 -0.61 -14.49 -3.47
CA ASN A 57 -1.50 -15.49 -4.04
C ASN A 57 -0.80 -16.35 -5.09
N ARG A 58 0.12 -15.77 -5.87
CA ARG A 58 0.98 -16.53 -6.78
C ARG A 58 1.89 -17.48 -6.03
N GLU A 59 2.58 -17.02 -4.98
CA GLU A 59 3.46 -17.88 -4.19
C GLU A 59 2.68 -19.02 -3.53
N GLY A 60 1.53 -18.72 -2.90
CA GLY A 60 0.67 -19.75 -2.30
C GLY A 60 0.06 -20.75 -3.28
N ASN A 61 -0.01 -20.44 -4.58
CA ASN A 61 -0.49 -21.38 -5.62
C ASN A 61 0.63 -22.27 -6.19
N ILE A 62 1.90 -21.98 -5.88
CA ILE A 62 3.06 -22.73 -6.39
C ILE A 62 3.51 -23.81 -5.39
N TYR A 63 3.03 -23.77 -4.14
CA TYR A 63 3.33 -24.74 -3.07
C TYR A 63 2.18 -25.69 -2.78
#